data_AF-A0A0S8EJ74-F1
#
_entry.id   AF-A0A0S8EJ74-F1
#
_cell.length_a   1.000
_cell.length_b   1.000
_cell.length_c   1.000
_cell.angle_alpha   90.00
_cell.angle_beta   90.00
_cell.angle_gamma   90.00
#
_symmetry.space_group_name_H-M   'P 1'
#
loop_
_entity.id
_entity.type
_entity.pdbx_description
1 polymer ?
#
loop_
_entity_poly.entity_id
_entity_poly.type
_entity_poly.pdbx_seq_one_letter_code
_entity_poly.pdbx_strand_id
1 'polypeptide(L)'
;MSLPSVAQLAIKYHHVEVTIEDQLAVTHVDQVFYNPNDWQIEGTYIFPIPMGATVTEFVLWMDNEPVKGKVLEADEARQIYEDIVRDMRDPALLEYVGQGAVQATIFPIPPRGERRIELEYSQVLTAENGLVRYVYPLNTEKYSVWPLESVSVSVDIESSQSIRAVYSPTHPVDISKDGNYRVSVGYEESNVTPDTDFGLYYSIGESEAFHLLSYRDPDDPDDRDGFFLLMLAPKPEVSSKPLAKDVILVLD
;
A
#
# COMPACT_ATOMS: atom_id res chain seq x y z
N MET A 1 -19.39 11.24 -33.33
CA MET A 1 -19.83 10.57 -32.10
C MET A 1 -18.66 10.72 -31.13
N SER A 2 -18.71 11.73 -30.25
CA SER A 2 -17.65 11.99 -29.29
C SER A 2 -17.68 10.90 -28.22
N LEU A 3 -16.53 10.28 -27.97
CA LEU A 3 -16.33 9.42 -26.80
C LEU A 3 -16.75 10.21 -25.55
N PRO A 4 -17.53 9.63 -24.61
CA PRO A 4 -17.85 10.33 -23.38
C PRO A 4 -16.54 10.70 -22.68
N SER A 5 -16.40 11.96 -22.28
CA SER A 5 -15.26 12.42 -21.49
C SER A 5 -15.15 11.52 -20.27
N VAL A 6 -14.06 10.76 -20.15
CA VAL A 6 -13.76 10.01 -18.92
C VAL A 6 -13.91 11.00 -17.78
N ALA A 7 -14.85 10.74 -16.86
CA ALA A 7 -15.05 11.61 -15.70
C ALA A 7 -13.70 11.69 -14.98
N GLN A 8 -13.08 12.87 -15.02
CA GLN A 8 -11.77 13.09 -14.42
C GLN A 8 -11.93 13.08 -12.91
N LEU A 9 -11.50 12.00 -12.26
CA LEU A 9 -11.45 11.88 -10.82
C LEU A 9 -10.02 12.19 -10.36
N ALA A 10 -9.88 13.14 -9.44
CA ALA A 10 -8.60 13.43 -8.82
C ALA A 10 -8.52 12.70 -7.47
N ILE A 11 -7.30 12.36 -7.06
CA ILE A 11 -7.04 11.78 -5.74
C ILE A 11 -6.26 12.84 -4.97
N LYS A 12 -6.83 13.25 -3.84
CA LYS A 12 -6.32 14.36 -3.04
C LYS A 12 -5.23 13.90 -2.11
N TYR A 13 -5.49 12.84 -1.35
CA TYR A 13 -4.47 12.17 -0.55
C TYR A 13 -4.67 10.66 -0.57
N HIS A 14 -3.59 9.96 -0.25
CA HIS A 14 -3.54 8.50 -0.17
C HIS A 14 -2.66 8.08 1.00
N HIS A 15 -3.29 7.65 2.09
CA HIS A 15 -2.62 7.28 3.34
C HIS A 15 -2.80 5.80 3.60
N VAL A 16 -1.71 5.13 3.94
CA VAL A 16 -1.67 3.69 4.14
C VAL A 16 -1.05 3.40 5.49
N GLU A 17 -1.77 2.67 6.32
CA GLU A 17 -1.28 2.16 7.59
C GLU A 17 -1.22 0.64 7.51
N VAL A 18 -0.09 0.06 7.91
CA VAL A 18 0.15 -1.37 7.85
C VAL A 18 0.62 -1.86 9.21
N THR A 19 -0.04 -2.88 9.74
CA THR A 19 0.47 -3.65 10.88
C THR A 19 0.86 -5.04 10.40
N ILE A 20 2.06 -5.48 10.78
CA ILE A 20 2.57 -6.80 10.45
C ILE A 20 2.90 -7.51 11.76
N GLU A 21 2.06 -8.46 12.15
CA GLU A 21 2.30 -9.33 13.29
C GLU A 21 2.78 -10.69 12.78
N ASP A 22 4.04 -11.01 13.07
CA ASP A 22 4.82 -12.09 12.46
C ASP A 22 4.86 -11.99 10.92
N GLN A 23 3.88 -12.61 10.28
CA GLN A 23 3.71 -12.69 8.84
C GLN A 23 2.28 -12.33 8.40
N LEU A 24 1.40 -11.97 9.33
CA LEU A 24 0.06 -11.48 9.00
C LEU A 24 0.12 -9.96 8.87
N ALA A 25 -0.05 -9.47 7.65
CA ALA A 25 -0.14 -8.04 7.38
C ALA A 25 -1.61 -7.62 7.29
N VAL A 26 -1.99 -6.59 8.03
CA VAL A 26 -3.26 -5.88 7.89
C VAL A 26 -2.93 -4.51 7.31
N THR A 27 -3.54 -4.18 6.18
CA THR A 27 -3.35 -2.91 5.49
C THR A 27 -4.66 -2.13 5.52
N HIS A 28 -4.60 -0.94 6.08
CA HIS A 28 -5.68 0.04 6.08
C HIS A 28 -5.32 1.19 5.14
N VAL A 29 -6.21 1.51 4.22
CA VAL A 29 -6.06 2.57 3.23
C VAL A 29 -7.13 3.63 3.50
N ASP A 30 -6.70 4.87 3.69
CA ASP A 30 -7.56 6.06 3.77
C ASP A 30 -7.26 6.97 2.57
N GLN A 31 -8.29 7.23 1.76
CA GLN A 31 -8.12 7.94 0.50
C GLN A 31 -9.27 8.91 0.25
N VAL A 32 -8.94 10.10 -0.26
CA VAL A 32 -9.93 11.10 -0.68
C VAL A 32 -9.91 11.30 -2.17
N PHE A 33 -11.08 11.13 -2.77
CA PHE A 33 -11.38 11.51 -4.13
C PHE A 33 -11.94 12.91 -4.21
N TYR A 34 -11.54 13.65 -5.23
CA TYR A 34 -12.01 15.00 -5.52
C TYR A 34 -12.60 15.06 -6.92
N ASN A 35 -13.77 15.70 -7.04
CA ASN A 35 -14.40 16.01 -8.31
C ASN A 35 -14.01 17.43 -8.78
N PRO A 36 -13.13 17.57 -9.78
CA PRO A 36 -12.73 18.87 -10.31
C PRO A 36 -13.80 19.53 -11.20
N ASN A 37 -14.89 18.84 -11.51
CA ASN A 37 -15.93 19.33 -12.41
C ASN A 37 -16.95 20.19 -11.66
N ASP A 38 -17.73 20.97 -12.41
CA ASP A 38 -18.87 21.76 -11.92
C ASP A 38 -20.21 21.01 -12.00
N TRP A 39 -20.18 19.72 -12.36
CA TRP A 39 -21.32 18.78 -12.28
C TRP A 39 -20.98 17.57 -11.41
N GLN A 40 -22.02 16.90 -10.91
CA GLN A 40 -21.89 15.67 -10.10
C GLN A 40 -21.38 14.52 -10.96
N ILE A 41 -20.45 13.73 -10.43
CA ILE A 41 -19.92 12.54 -11.11
C ILE A 41 -20.11 11.27 -10.27
N GLU A 42 -19.93 10.15 -10.94
CA GLU A 42 -19.72 8.82 -10.37
C GLU A 42 -18.25 8.44 -10.61
N GLY A 43 -17.59 7.91 -9.59
CA GLY A 43 -16.22 7.41 -9.68
C GLY A 43 -16.20 5.88 -9.62
N THR A 44 -15.52 5.24 -10.57
CA THR A 44 -15.15 3.82 -10.46
C THR A 44 -13.66 3.76 -10.19
N TYR A 45 -13.27 3.13 -9.09
CA TYR A 45 -11.87 2.96 -8.72
C TYR A 45 -11.55 1.48 -8.51
N ILE A 46 -10.40 1.04 -9.02
CA ILE A 46 -9.95 -0.35 -8.93
C ILE A 46 -8.75 -0.40 -7.99
N PHE A 47 -8.93 -1.03 -6.84
CA PHE A 47 -7.85 -1.33 -5.90
C PHE A 47 -7.24 -2.69 -6.28
N PRO A 48 -5.99 -2.74 -6.77
CA PRO A 48 -5.26 -4.00 -6.80
C PRO A 48 -5.06 -4.48 -5.36
N ILE A 49 -5.36 -5.75 -5.12
CA ILE A 49 -5.13 -6.42 -3.85
C ILE A 49 -4.22 -7.62 -4.08
N PRO A 50 -3.28 -7.92 -3.17
CA PRO A 50 -2.38 -9.04 -3.35
C PRO A 50 -3.16 -10.36 -3.41
N MET A 51 -2.62 -11.33 -4.17
CA MET A 51 -3.22 -12.66 -4.22
C MET A 51 -3.29 -13.27 -2.81
N GLY A 52 -4.45 -13.83 -2.47
CA GLY A 52 -4.69 -14.40 -1.14
C GLY A 52 -5.02 -13.37 -0.06
N ALA A 53 -5.15 -12.09 -0.41
CA ALA A 53 -5.67 -11.09 0.51
C ALA A 53 -7.18 -11.26 0.72
N THR A 54 -7.64 -10.93 1.92
CA THR A 54 -9.07 -10.89 2.27
C THR A 54 -9.43 -9.47 2.66
N VAL A 55 -10.38 -8.86 1.94
CA VAL A 55 -10.94 -7.55 2.33
C VAL A 55 -11.82 -7.75 3.56
N THR A 56 -11.54 -7.01 4.62
CA THR A 56 -12.22 -7.08 5.91
C THR A 56 -13.19 -5.91 6.11
N GLU A 57 -12.87 -4.74 5.56
CA GLU A 57 -13.72 -3.55 5.70
C GLU A 57 -13.65 -2.66 4.46
N PHE A 58 -14.79 -2.04 4.13
CA PHE A 58 -14.87 -0.93 3.18
C PHE A 58 -15.89 0.09 3.69
N VAL A 59 -15.49 1.35 3.77
CA VAL A 59 -16.33 2.44 4.26
C VAL A 59 -16.28 3.58 3.26
N LEU A 60 -17.45 4.08 2.88
CA LEU A 60 -17.58 5.37 2.21
C LEU A 60 -18.08 6.39 3.21
N TRP A 61 -17.41 7.53 3.31
CA TRP A 61 -17.87 8.63 4.16
C TRP A 61 -18.79 9.57 3.39
N MET A 62 -19.99 9.78 3.94
CA MET A 62 -20.95 10.73 3.43
C MET A 62 -21.36 11.71 4.50
N ASP A 63 -21.10 13.01 4.29
CA ASP A 63 -21.44 14.07 5.25
C ASP A 63 -20.94 13.76 6.68
N ASN A 64 -19.72 13.19 6.78
CA ASN A 64 -19.06 12.69 7.99
C ASN A 64 -19.74 11.48 8.67
N GLU A 65 -20.70 10.84 8.02
CA GLU A 65 -21.28 9.57 8.47
C GLU A 65 -20.65 8.39 7.69
N PRO A 66 -20.16 7.35 8.38
CA PRO A 66 -19.59 6.18 7.73
C PRO A 66 -20.70 5.29 7.16
N VAL A 67 -20.62 5.03 5.86
CA VAL A 67 -21.50 4.09 5.17
C VAL A 67 -20.67 2.84 4.84
N LYS A 68 -20.85 1.81 5.67
CA LYS A 68 -20.18 0.52 5.48
C LYS A 68 -20.68 -0.11 4.19
N GLY A 69 -19.78 -0.34 3.24
CA GLY A 69 -20.10 -1.08 2.05
C GLY A 69 -20.21 -2.57 2.34
N LYS A 70 -20.95 -3.27 1.48
CA LYS A 70 -21.00 -4.73 1.50
C LYS A 70 -19.87 -5.27 0.64
N VAL A 71 -19.04 -6.13 1.20
CA VAL A 71 -18.07 -6.92 0.43
C VAL A 71 -18.82 -8.10 -0.17
N LEU A 72 -18.98 -8.13 -1.49
CA LEU A 72 -19.71 -9.17 -2.20
C LEU A 72 -18.74 -9.96 -3.10
N GLU A 73 -18.85 -11.29 -3.07
CA GLU A 73 -18.18 -12.16 -4.04
C GLU A 73 -18.67 -11.85 -5.47
N ALA A 74 -17.79 -11.95 -6.46
CA ALA A 74 -18.03 -11.49 -7.84
C ALA A 74 -19.33 -12.01 -8.49
N ASP A 75 -19.68 -13.27 -8.21
CA ASP A 75 -20.87 -13.93 -8.75
C ASP A 75 -22.16 -13.60 -7.97
N GLU A 76 -22.05 -13.33 -6.66
CA GLU A 76 -23.18 -12.86 -5.84
C GLU A 76 -23.48 -11.37 -6.11
N ALA A 77 -22.44 -10.57 -6.40
CA ALA A 77 -22.58 -9.15 -6.73
C ALA A 77 -23.50 -8.94 -7.94
N ARG A 78 -23.30 -9.66 -9.06
CA ARG A 78 -24.10 -9.48 -10.28
C ARG A 78 -25.61 -9.73 -10.09
N GLN A 79 -25.99 -10.75 -9.32
CA GLN A 79 -27.41 -11.08 -9.10
C GLN A 79 -28.07 -10.13 -8.09
N ILE A 80 -27.35 -9.75 -7.03
CA ILE A 80 -27.78 -8.72 -6.08
C ILE A 80 -27.90 -7.34 -6.79
N TYR A 81 -26.99 -7.05 -7.73
CA TYR A 81 -26.90 -5.80 -8.50
C TYR A 81 -28.13 -5.57 -9.38
N GLU A 82 -28.60 -6.57 -10.12
CA GLU A 82 -29.77 -6.42 -11.00
C GLU A 82 -31.09 -6.20 -10.23
N ASP A 83 -31.21 -6.77 -9.02
CA ASP A 83 -32.43 -6.73 -8.21
C ASP A 83 -32.48 -5.56 -7.21
N ILE A 84 -31.33 -5.08 -6.68
CA ILE A 84 -31.28 -3.97 -5.72
C ILE A 84 -31.17 -2.59 -6.40
N VAL A 85 -30.47 -2.49 -7.54
CA VAL A 85 -30.13 -1.20 -8.18
C VAL A 85 -31.28 -0.62 -9.00
N ARG A 86 -32.38 -1.36 -9.18
CA ARG A 86 -33.58 -0.82 -9.85
C ARG A 86 -34.29 0.27 -9.05
N ASP A 87 -34.22 0.24 -7.72
CA ASP A 87 -34.93 1.19 -6.86
C ASP A 87 -34.02 1.97 -5.88
N MET A 88 -32.75 1.59 -5.69
CA MET A 88 -31.82 2.30 -4.80
C MET A 88 -30.40 2.33 -5.35
N ARG A 89 -29.86 3.53 -5.59
CA ARG A 89 -28.45 3.76 -5.90
C ARG A 89 -27.64 3.59 -4.60
N ASP A 90 -27.12 2.39 -4.35
CA ASP A 90 -26.27 2.16 -3.18
C ASP A 90 -25.00 3.01 -3.31
N PRO A 91 -24.76 3.95 -2.38
CA PRO A 91 -23.65 4.88 -2.50
C PRO A 91 -22.28 4.21 -2.33
N ALA A 92 -22.21 3.03 -1.68
CA ALA A 92 -20.95 2.41 -1.24
C ALA A 92 -20.91 0.91 -1.58
N LEU A 93 -20.50 0.58 -2.82
CA LEU A 93 -20.40 -0.80 -3.26
C LEU A 93 -18.95 -1.19 -3.58
N LEU A 94 -18.50 -2.31 -3.02
CA LEU A 94 -17.23 -2.95 -3.32
C LEU A 94 -17.48 -4.33 -3.92
N GLU A 95 -16.95 -4.56 -5.13
CA GLU A 95 -17.09 -5.82 -5.86
C GLU A 95 -15.72 -6.45 -6.11
N TYR A 96 -15.59 -7.76 -5.89
CA TYR A 96 -14.44 -8.48 -6.43
C TYR A 96 -14.57 -8.60 -7.95
N VAL A 97 -13.58 -8.10 -8.69
CA VAL A 97 -13.58 -8.18 -10.17
C VAL A 97 -12.76 -9.35 -10.71
N GLY A 98 -12.26 -10.21 -9.82
CA GLY A 98 -11.32 -11.29 -10.13
C GLY A 98 -9.89 -10.76 -10.34
N GLN A 99 -8.92 -11.68 -10.50
CA GLN A 99 -7.52 -11.36 -10.82
C GLN A 99 -6.74 -10.52 -9.77
N GLY A 100 -7.16 -10.55 -8.51
CA GLY A 100 -6.46 -9.81 -7.45
C GLY A 100 -6.77 -8.31 -7.46
N ALA A 101 -8.03 -7.94 -7.70
CA ALA A 101 -8.48 -6.57 -7.56
C ALA A 101 -9.93 -6.51 -7.03
N VAL A 102 -10.24 -5.40 -6.37
CA VAL A 102 -11.60 -5.00 -6.00
C VAL A 102 -11.96 -3.68 -6.65
N GLN A 103 -13.21 -3.54 -7.05
CA GLN A 103 -13.75 -2.34 -7.68
C GLN A 103 -14.70 -1.65 -6.71
N ALA A 104 -14.40 -0.38 -6.40
CA ALA A 104 -15.27 0.50 -5.65
C ALA A 104 -16.06 1.38 -6.62
N THR A 105 -17.38 1.45 -6.44
CA THR A 105 -18.23 2.44 -7.09
C THR A 105 -18.59 3.51 -6.07
N ILE A 106 -18.22 4.76 -6.36
CA ILE A 106 -18.35 5.90 -5.46
C ILE A 106 -19.35 6.88 -6.06
N PHE A 107 -20.54 6.91 -5.47
CA PHE A 107 -21.62 7.78 -5.90
C PHE A 107 -22.39 8.35 -4.71
N PRO A 108 -22.88 9.61 -4.78
CA PRO A 108 -22.51 10.64 -5.75
C PRO A 108 -21.26 11.41 -5.30
N ILE A 109 -20.39 11.86 -6.21
CA ILE A 109 -19.32 12.83 -5.87
C ILE A 109 -19.80 14.23 -6.29
N PRO A 110 -20.08 15.15 -5.33
CA PRO A 110 -20.64 16.46 -5.65
C PRO A 110 -19.72 17.33 -6.53
N PRO A 111 -20.24 18.32 -7.27
CA PRO A 111 -19.42 19.31 -7.97
C PRO A 111 -18.42 19.97 -7.02
N ARG A 112 -17.13 20.02 -7.40
CA ARG A 112 -16.06 20.58 -6.55
C ARG A 112 -15.99 19.96 -5.14
N GLY A 113 -16.59 18.78 -4.95
CA GLY A 113 -16.71 18.08 -3.69
C GLY A 113 -15.79 16.89 -3.58
N GLU A 114 -15.77 16.29 -2.39
CA GLU A 114 -14.89 15.19 -2.03
C GLU A 114 -15.67 13.97 -1.55
N ARG A 115 -15.07 12.78 -1.68
CA ARG A 115 -15.50 11.55 -1.02
C ARG A 115 -14.29 10.84 -0.43
N ARG A 116 -14.35 10.55 0.87
CA ARG A 116 -13.35 9.74 1.58
C ARG A 116 -13.78 8.29 1.59
N ILE A 117 -12.87 7.37 1.29
CA ILE A 117 -13.06 5.94 1.51
C ILE A 117 -12.05 5.43 2.51
N GLU A 118 -12.41 4.35 3.19
CA GLU A 118 -11.49 3.50 3.92
C GLU A 118 -11.62 2.07 3.37
N LEU A 119 -10.49 1.39 3.19
CA LEU A 119 -10.42 -0.02 2.79
C LEU A 119 -9.44 -0.73 3.71
N GLU A 120 -9.87 -1.86 4.30
CA GLU A 120 -8.99 -2.73 5.07
C GLU A 120 -8.93 -4.11 4.42
N TYR A 121 -7.72 -4.66 4.32
CA TYR A 121 -7.52 -6.05 3.94
C TYR A 121 -6.37 -6.68 4.72
N SER A 122 -6.43 -8.00 4.83
CA SER A 122 -5.36 -8.81 5.45
C SER A 122 -4.72 -9.75 4.43
N GLN A 123 -3.42 -10.01 4.60
CA GLN A 123 -2.69 -10.99 3.80
C GLN A 123 -1.63 -11.72 4.63
N VAL A 124 -1.34 -12.97 4.26
CA VAL A 124 -0.20 -13.72 4.82
C VAL A 124 1.02 -13.50 3.94
N LEU A 125 2.10 -12.99 4.53
CA LEU A 125 3.40 -12.80 3.92
C LEU A 125 4.24 -14.08 4.02
N THR A 126 4.98 -14.38 2.96
CA THR A 126 5.89 -15.53 2.95
C THR A 126 7.30 -15.08 3.30
N ALA A 127 8.01 -15.84 4.15
CA ALA A 127 9.45 -15.68 4.34
C ALA A 127 10.21 -16.67 3.47
N GLU A 128 11.09 -16.17 2.62
CA GLU A 128 12.04 -16.98 1.86
C GLU A 128 13.43 -16.84 2.49
N ASN A 129 13.96 -17.94 3.04
CA ASN A 129 15.23 -17.95 3.79
C ASN A 129 15.31 -16.90 4.90
N GLY A 130 14.18 -16.57 5.53
CA GLY A 130 14.09 -15.54 6.58
C GLY A 130 13.89 -14.12 6.05
N LEU A 131 13.86 -13.89 4.73
CA LEU A 131 13.49 -12.60 4.15
C LEU A 131 11.99 -12.54 3.88
N VAL A 132 11.32 -11.54 4.45
CA VAL A 132 9.92 -11.23 4.16
C VAL A 132 9.85 -10.03 3.23
N ARG A 133 8.92 -10.09 2.28
CA ARG A 133 8.63 -9.03 1.33
C ARG A 133 7.18 -8.59 1.48
N TYR A 134 6.97 -7.31 1.72
CA TYR A 134 5.68 -6.62 1.63
C TYR A 134 5.69 -5.70 0.41
N VAL A 135 4.61 -5.70 -0.36
CA VAL A 135 4.43 -4.80 -1.52
C VAL A 135 3.05 -4.20 -1.45
N TYR A 136 2.99 -2.88 -1.46
CA TYR A 136 1.77 -2.11 -1.59
C TYR A 136 1.69 -1.47 -3.00
N PRO A 137 0.59 -1.68 -3.75
CA PRO A 137 0.48 -1.29 -5.16
C PRO A 137 0.17 0.21 -5.38
N LEU A 138 1.07 1.06 -4.86
CA LEU A 138 0.97 2.52 -4.89
C LEU A 138 1.01 3.10 -6.32
N ASN A 139 1.58 2.39 -7.30
CA ASN A 139 1.65 2.82 -8.70
C ASN A 139 0.27 3.03 -9.35
N THR A 140 -0.81 2.51 -8.74
CA THR A 140 -2.18 2.75 -9.22
C THR A 140 -2.53 4.24 -9.25
N GLU A 141 -1.87 5.05 -8.42
CA GLU A 141 -2.14 6.48 -8.28
C GLU A 141 -1.61 7.33 -9.45
N LYS A 142 -0.80 6.77 -10.36
CA LYS A 142 -0.36 7.46 -11.58
C LYS A 142 -1.50 7.89 -12.50
N TYR A 143 -2.68 7.28 -12.33
CA TYR A 143 -3.87 7.58 -13.12
C TYR A 143 -4.71 8.73 -12.53
N SER A 144 -4.34 9.25 -11.35
CA SER A 144 -4.92 10.51 -10.85
C SER A 144 -4.65 11.63 -11.84
N VAL A 145 -5.67 12.47 -12.07
CA VAL A 145 -5.54 13.60 -12.99
C VAL A 145 -4.66 14.72 -12.44
N TRP A 146 -4.49 14.79 -11.12
CA TRP A 146 -3.66 15.77 -10.41
C TRP A 146 -2.65 15.07 -9.48
N PRO A 147 -1.47 15.67 -9.24
CA PRO A 147 -0.59 15.22 -8.17
C PRO A 147 -1.35 15.18 -6.84
N LEU A 148 -1.10 14.14 -6.06
CA LEU A 148 -1.66 13.97 -4.74
C LEU A 148 -1.03 15.01 -3.81
N GLU A 149 -1.85 15.71 -3.04
CA GLU A 149 -1.40 16.69 -2.05
C GLU A 149 -0.53 16.01 -0.98
N SER A 150 -0.87 14.77 -0.61
CA SER A 150 -0.16 14.00 0.41
C SER A 150 -0.23 12.49 0.12
N VAL A 151 0.90 11.82 0.27
CA VAL A 151 1.02 10.36 0.29
C VAL A 151 1.77 9.97 1.55
N SER A 152 1.28 8.96 2.26
CA SER A 152 1.98 8.37 3.40
C SER A 152 1.83 6.85 3.43
N VAL A 153 2.88 6.17 3.87
CA VAL A 153 2.87 4.74 4.18
C VAL A 153 3.56 4.55 5.53
N SER A 154 2.81 4.10 6.53
CA SER A 154 3.35 3.68 7.82
C SER A 154 3.27 2.16 7.95
N VAL A 155 4.35 1.53 8.42
CA VAL A 155 4.41 0.09 8.63
C VAL A 155 4.97 -0.20 10.01
N ASP A 156 4.15 -0.78 10.89
CA ASP A 156 4.56 -1.30 12.18
C ASP A 156 4.71 -2.83 12.10
N ILE A 157 5.90 -3.32 12.44
CA ILE A 157 6.28 -4.72 12.37
C ILE A 157 6.55 -5.22 13.78
N GLU A 158 5.83 -6.26 14.22
CA GLU A 158 6.12 -7.06 15.40
C GLU A 158 6.39 -8.50 14.97
N SER A 159 7.44 -9.13 15.50
CA SER A 159 7.83 -10.49 15.12
C SER A 159 8.31 -11.29 16.33
N SER A 160 7.90 -12.54 16.41
CA SER A 160 8.37 -13.53 17.38
C SER A 160 9.86 -13.89 17.18
N GLN A 161 10.39 -13.69 15.97
CA GLN A 161 11.80 -13.85 15.62
C GLN A 161 12.50 -12.49 15.54
N SER A 162 13.81 -12.45 15.84
CA SER A 162 14.54 -11.18 15.80
C SER A 162 14.63 -10.60 14.39
N ILE A 163 14.19 -9.36 14.23
CA ILE A 163 14.27 -8.54 13.02
C ILE A 163 15.69 -7.98 12.90
N ARG A 164 16.41 -8.33 11.83
CA ARG A 164 17.83 -7.98 11.64
C ARG A 164 18.02 -6.78 10.72
N ALA A 165 17.51 -6.86 9.50
CA ALA A 165 17.53 -5.80 8.50
C ALA A 165 16.10 -5.42 8.13
N VAL A 166 15.90 -4.13 7.82
CA VAL A 166 14.68 -3.56 7.25
C VAL A 166 15.13 -2.52 6.25
N TYR A 167 14.55 -2.51 5.06
CA TYR A 167 14.84 -1.49 4.03
C TYR A 167 13.74 -1.47 2.97
N SER A 168 13.63 -0.35 2.27
CA SER A 168 12.85 -0.24 1.04
C SER A 168 13.79 0.00 -0.15
N PRO A 169 13.70 -0.78 -1.23
CA PRO A 169 14.45 -0.52 -2.45
C PRO A 169 13.75 0.51 -3.36
N THR A 170 12.47 0.82 -3.12
CA THR A 170 11.68 1.70 -4.02
C THR A 170 11.44 3.09 -3.46
N HIS A 171 11.42 3.26 -2.13
CA HIS A 171 11.12 4.54 -1.50
C HIS A 171 12.15 4.90 -0.40
N PRO A 172 12.48 6.18 -0.22
CA PRO A 172 13.24 6.62 0.94
C PRO A 172 12.37 6.49 2.20
N VAL A 173 12.78 5.62 3.12
CA VAL A 173 12.02 5.34 4.35
C VAL A 173 12.81 5.73 5.59
N ASP A 174 12.11 6.27 6.58
CA ASP A 174 12.61 6.39 7.95
C ASP A 174 12.31 5.09 8.71
N ILE A 175 13.30 4.57 9.44
CA ILE A 175 13.21 3.29 10.15
C ILE A 175 13.58 3.51 11.62
N SER A 176 12.63 3.23 12.51
CA SER A 176 12.83 3.22 13.96
C SER A 176 12.75 1.79 14.49
N LYS A 177 13.73 1.36 15.27
CA LYS A 177 13.76 0.02 15.89
C LYS A 177 13.58 0.13 17.39
N ASP A 178 12.66 -0.67 17.94
CA ASP A 178 12.50 -0.88 19.38
C ASP A 178 12.91 -2.31 19.73
N GLY A 179 14.14 -2.46 20.22
CA GLY A 179 14.76 -3.75 20.46
C GLY A 179 14.95 -4.55 19.17
N ASN A 180 14.79 -5.88 19.27
CA ASN A 180 15.01 -6.81 18.16
C ASN A 180 13.71 -7.32 17.55
N TYR A 181 12.54 -6.97 18.08
CA TYR A 181 11.28 -7.61 17.72
C TYR A 181 10.24 -6.63 17.20
N ARG A 182 10.51 -5.31 17.27
CA ARG A 182 9.62 -4.26 16.79
C ARG A 182 10.35 -3.24 15.93
N VAL A 183 9.74 -2.88 14.82
CA VAL A 183 10.24 -1.85 13.90
C VAL A 183 9.05 -1.04 13.38
N SER A 184 9.17 0.28 13.39
CA SER A 184 8.27 1.19 12.68
C SER A 184 8.99 1.76 11.46
N VAL A 185 8.31 1.80 10.32
CA VAL A 185 8.81 2.34 9.05
C VAL A 185 7.85 3.40 8.54
N GLY A 186 8.36 4.56 8.12
CA GLY A 186 7.57 5.64 7.55
C GLY A 186 8.08 6.09 6.19
N TYR A 187 7.16 6.37 5.27
CA TYR A 187 7.40 7.09 4.03
C TYR A 187 6.31 8.16 3.88
N GLU A 188 6.72 9.38 3.52
CA GLU A 188 5.80 10.49 3.26
C GLU A 188 6.31 11.35 2.10
N GLU A 189 5.40 11.79 1.24
CA GLU A 189 5.69 12.77 0.19
C GLU A 189 4.47 13.67 -0.06
N SER A 190 4.68 14.83 -0.69
CA SER A 190 3.62 15.80 -0.97
C SER A 190 3.74 16.34 -2.40
N ASN A 191 2.61 16.63 -3.03
CA ASN A 191 2.54 17.07 -4.44
C ASN A 191 3.23 16.08 -5.41
N VAL A 192 2.95 14.79 -5.24
CA VAL A 192 3.58 13.69 -5.98
C VAL A 192 2.57 12.96 -6.86
N THR A 193 3.04 12.39 -7.97
CA THR A 193 2.28 11.42 -8.76
C THR A 193 2.97 10.07 -8.63
N PRO A 194 2.53 9.20 -7.70
CA PRO A 194 3.21 7.92 -7.48
C PRO A 194 3.15 7.03 -8.73
N ASP A 195 4.30 6.53 -9.16
CA ASP A 195 4.44 5.70 -10.37
C ASP A 195 5.13 4.34 -10.09
N THR A 196 5.42 4.09 -8.82
CA THR A 196 6.20 2.94 -8.37
C THR A 196 5.52 2.32 -7.14
N ASP A 197 5.49 0.99 -7.08
CA ASP A 197 4.93 0.28 -5.93
C ASP A 197 5.82 0.45 -4.69
N PHE A 198 5.20 0.60 -3.53
CA PHE A 198 5.92 0.62 -2.27
C PHE A 198 6.37 -0.79 -1.91
N GLY A 199 7.67 -1.04 -1.90
CA GLY A 199 8.26 -2.31 -1.55
C GLY A 199 9.00 -2.20 -0.23
N LEU A 200 8.71 -3.09 0.71
CA LEU A 200 9.41 -3.18 1.99
C LEU A 200 9.91 -4.60 2.20
N TYR A 201 11.15 -4.71 2.65
CA TYR A 201 11.78 -5.98 2.95
C TYR A 201 12.32 -5.95 4.37
N TYR A 202 12.11 -7.05 5.09
CA TYR A 202 12.69 -7.24 6.40
C TYR A 202 13.13 -8.68 6.61
N SER A 203 14.22 -8.88 7.34
CA SER A 203 14.75 -10.21 7.62
C SER A 203 14.50 -10.62 9.07
N ILE A 204 14.04 -11.84 9.29
CA ILE A 204 13.77 -12.44 10.58
C ILE A 204 14.68 -13.66 10.83
N GLY A 205 15.06 -13.91 12.09
CA GLY A 205 15.78 -15.12 12.51
C GLY A 205 17.02 -14.87 13.39
N GLU A 206 17.59 -15.97 13.91
CA GLU A 206 18.70 -15.95 14.89
C GLU A 206 20.11 -16.04 14.29
N SER A 207 20.23 -16.50 13.03
CA SER A 207 21.49 -16.52 12.26
C SER A 207 21.78 -15.16 11.63
N GLU A 208 23.01 -14.95 11.17
CA GLU A 208 23.37 -13.77 10.37
C GLU A 208 22.36 -13.61 9.22
N ALA A 209 21.84 -12.39 9.01
CA ALA A 209 21.00 -12.14 7.85
C ALA A 209 21.92 -11.91 6.65
N PHE A 210 22.05 -12.94 5.82
CA PHE A 210 22.70 -12.88 4.51
C PHE A 210 21.62 -13.10 3.46
N HIS A 211 21.28 -12.05 2.72
CA HIS A 211 20.32 -12.16 1.63
C HIS A 211 20.89 -11.52 0.37
N LEU A 212 20.91 -12.29 -0.71
CA LEU A 212 21.29 -11.82 -2.04
C LEU A 212 20.04 -11.89 -2.93
N LEU A 213 19.54 -10.73 -3.34
CA LEU A 213 18.52 -10.64 -4.37
C LEU A 213 19.22 -10.26 -5.67
N SER A 214 19.05 -11.06 -6.72
CA SER A 214 19.55 -10.76 -8.05
C SER A 214 18.38 -10.56 -9.00
N TYR A 215 18.44 -9.52 -9.82
CA TYR A 215 17.48 -9.25 -10.87
C TYR A 215 18.20 -9.04 -12.20
N ARG A 216 17.58 -9.52 -13.26
CA ARG A 216 17.91 -9.23 -14.64
C ARG A 216 16.58 -9.07 -15.38
N ASP A 217 16.48 -8.06 -16.22
CA ASP A 217 15.27 -7.85 -17.01
C ASP A 217 15.10 -9.01 -18.02
N PRO A 218 14.02 -9.80 -17.93
CA PRO A 218 13.79 -10.90 -18.88
C PRO A 218 13.36 -10.41 -20.26
N ASP A 219 12.87 -9.18 -20.39
CA ASP A 219 12.34 -8.60 -21.62
C ASP A 219 13.36 -7.72 -22.36
N ASP A 220 14.48 -7.36 -21.71
CA ASP A 220 15.62 -6.67 -22.34
C ASP A 220 16.78 -7.65 -22.62
N PRO A 221 16.92 -8.14 -23.88
CA PRO A 221 18.01 -9.05 -24.25
C PRO A 221 19.41 -8.40 -24.22
N ASP A 222 19.49 -7.07 -24.09
CA ASP A 222 20.75 -6.33 -23.98
C ASP A 222 21.13 -5.99 -22.52
N ASP A 223 20.32 -6.36 -21.51
CA ASP A 223 20.67 -6.27 -20.08
C ASP A 223 21.71 -7.33 -19.68
N ARG A 224 22.97 -7.05 -19.99
CA ARG A 224 24.10 -7.96 -19.73
C ARG A 224 24.47 -8.04 -18.26
N ASP A 225 24.34 -6.93 -17.56
CA ASP A 225 24.93 -6.76 -16.24
C ASP A 225 23.98 -7.23 -15.14
N GLY A 226 22.66 -6.99 -15.28
CA GLY A 226 21.71 -7.16 -14.20
C GLY A 226 22.12 -6.38 -12.95
N PHE A 227 21.39 -6.55 -11.86
CA PHE A 227 21.77 -5.98 -10.58
C PHE A 227 21.51 -6.95 -9.44
N PHE A 228 22.23 -6.72 -8.34
CA PHE A 228 21.97 -7.44 -7.11
C PHE A 228 21.92 -6.48 -5.93
N LEU A 229 21.12 -6.87 -4.94
CA LEU A 229 21.13 -6.28 -3.61
C LEU A 229 21.64 -7.32 -2.62
N LEU A 230 22.70 -6.94 -1.90
CA LEU A 230 23.23 -7.74 -0.81
C LEU A 230 22.88 -7.09 0.53
N MET A 231 22.12 -7.81 1.34
CA MET A 231 21.90 -7.47 2.75
C MET A 231 22.82 -8.30 3.63
N LEU A 232 23.59 -7.61 4.47
CA LEU A 232 24.42 -8.21 5.50
C LEU A 232 24.03 -7.60 6.85
N ALA A 233 23.39 -8.39 7.71
CA ALA A 233 23.22 -8.07 9.12
C ALA A 233 23.93 -9.13 9.97
N PRO A 234 25.25 -8.99 10.18
CA PRO A 234 26.01 -9.92 11.01
C PRO A 234 25.50 -9.86 12.45
N LYS A 235 25.57 -10.98 13.16
CA LYS A 235 25.32 -10.99 14.60
C LYS A 235 26.43 -10.16 15.26
N PRO A 236 26.14 -9.14 16.08
CA PRO A 236 27.17 -8.58 16.94
C PRO A 236 27.59 -9.72 17.87
N GLU A 237 28.76 -10.32 17.62
CA GLU A 237 29.35 -11.22 18.59
C GLU A 237 29.47 -10.45 19.91
N VAL A 238 29.02 -11.07 21.01
CA VAL A 238 29.06 -10.55 22.38
C VAL A 238 30.51 -10.39 22.90
N SER A 239 31.50 -10.28 22.01
CA SER A 239 32.90 -10.03 22.35
C SER A 239 33.60 -8.92 21.56
N SER A 240 32.91 -8.13 20.71
CA SER A 240 33.54 -6.89 20.27
C SER A 240 33.44 -5.86 21.40
N LYS A 241 34.54 -5.60 22.12
CA LYS A 241 34.70 -4.36 22.90
C LYS A 241 34.09 -3.21 22.08
N PRO A 242 33.19 -2.38 22.64
CA PRO A 242 32.65 -1.24 21.91
C PRO A 242 33.83 -0.46 21.31
N LEU A 243 33.83 -0.33 19.99
CA LEU A 243 34.88 0.40 19.29
C LEU A 243 34.74 1.86 19.72
N ALA A 244 35.77 2.42 20.36
CA ALA A 244 35.78 3.83 20.67
C ALA A 244 35.64 4.61 19.36
N LYS A 245 34.60 5.46 19.27
CA LYS A 245 34.41 6.37 18.16
C LYS A 245 34.65 7.78 18.68
N ASP A 246 35.57 8.50 18.04
CA ASP A 246 35.69 9.94 18.22
C ASP A 246 34.67 10.61 17.31
N VAL A 247 33.65 11.23 17.90
CA VAL A 247 32.61 11.97 17.18
C VAL A 247 32.87 13.46 17.40
N ILE A 248 33.13 14.20 16.32
CA ILE A 248 33.25 15.66 16.35
C ILE A 248 31.97 16.23 15.75
N LEU A 249 31.22 16.96 16.56
CA LEU A 249 30.05 17.72 16.11
C LEU A 249 30.51 19.15 15.82
N VAL A 250 30.45 19.56 14.55
CA VAL A 250 30.65 20.95 14.14
C VAL A 250 29.27 21.54 13.92
N LEU A 251 28.97 22.59 14.69
CA LEU A 251 27.75 23.38 14.56
C LEU A 251 28.18 24.75 14.00
N ASP A 252 27.46 25.24 13.01
CA ASP A 252 27.56 26.63 12.50
C ASP A 252 26.67 27.55 13.35
#